data_AF-A0A3D4FUN6-F1
#
_entry.id   AF-A0A3D4FUN6-F1
#
_cell.length_a   1.000
_cell.length_b   1.000
_cell.length_c   1.000
_cell.angle_alpha   90.00
_cell.angle_beta   90.00
_cell.angle_gamma   90.00
#
_symmetry.space_group_name_H-M   'P 1'
#
loop_
_entity.id
_entity.type
_entity.pdbx_description
1 polymer ?
#
loop_
_entity_poly.entity_id
_entity_poly.type
_entity_poly.pdbx_seq_one_letter_code
_entity_poly.pdbx_strand_id
1 'polypeptide(L)'
;MAGRHAILVSTLALIWAGCGGGAASSPTPTTPSSTSSSTTAWRGIVIADEYRCSPYTPEDYSYSQSVEDDIIARLGGIYSPYTAECFGSKTLTDIEHMVARSEAHDSGLCAADDGTRSSFGSDLDNLTLASPSVNRYQKGAKDATDWLPPNNRCWFAATIVKVRLKYGLTIDSLEAAALEEVLTSCTSLELERPVCASGT
;
A
#
# COMPACT_ATOMS: atom_id res chain seq x y z
N MET A 1 30.77 -34.10 -37.85
CA MET A 1 31.99 -33.83 -38.65
C MET A 1 32.74 -32.73 -37.93
N ALA A 2 33.63 -33.11 -37.01
CA ALA A 2 35.06 -33.28 -37.26
C ALA A 2 35.78 -31.93 -37.39
N GLY A 3 36.44 -31.53 -36.31
CA GLY A 3 37.40 -30.43 -36.25
C GLY A 3 38.33 -30.65 -35.06
N ARG A 4 39.29 -31.55 -35.25
CA ARG A 4 40.39 -31.89 -34.33
C ARG A 4 41.50 -30.82 -34.43
N HIS A 5 42.46 -30.93 -33.51
CA HIS A 5 43.86 -30.43 -33.52
C HIS A 5 44.11 -29.27 -32.54
N ALA A 6 45.16 -29.24 -31.72
CA ALA A 6 46.25 -30.17 -31.46
C ALA A 6 46.82 -29.92 -30.04
N ILE A 7 47.41 -30.96 -29.47
CA ILE A 7 48.22 -30.95 -28.24
C ILE A 7 49.64 -30.55 -28.62
N LEU A 8 50.26 -29.64 -27.86
CA LEU A 8 51.71 -29.47 -27.79
C LEU A 8 52.14 -29.38 -26.33
N VAL A 9 52.84 -30.43 -25.89
CA VAL A 9 53.56 -30.51 -24.62
C VAL A 9 54.97 -29.97 -24.87
N SER A 10 55.47 -29.08 -24.01
CA SER A 10 56.90 -28.78 -23.95
C SER A 10 57.33 -28.52 -22.52
N THR A 11 58.34 -29.26 -22.10
CA THR A 11 58.90 -29.35 -20.74
C THR A 11 59.99 -28.33 -20.46
N LEU A 12 60.03 -27.90 -19.18
CA LEU A 12 61.15 -27.49 -18.31
C LEU A 12 62.26 -26.55 -18.82
N ALA A 13 62.46 -25.47 -18.07
CA ALA A 13 63.77 -25.10 -17.53
C ALA A 13 63.61 -24.30 -16.22
N LEU A 14 64.31 -24.73 -15.16
CA LEU A 14 64.54 -23.99 -13.91
C LEU A 14 65.56 -22.86 -14.16
N ILE A 15 65.33 -21.68 -13.59
CA ILE A 15 66.39 -20.74 -13.16
C ILE A 15 65.96 -20.06 -11.85
N TRP A 16 66.94 -19.88 -10.97
CA TRP A 16 66.87 -19.50 -9.56
C TRP A 16 67.09 -17.99 -9.34
N ALA A 17 66.61 -17.52 -8.19
CA ALA A 17 67.03 -16.35 -7.38
C ALA A 17 67.01 -14.94 -7.99
N GLY A 18 66.15 -14.09 -7.40
CA GLY A 18 66.23 -12.63 -7.48
C GLY A 18 65.37 -11.97 -6.40
N CYS A 19 65.93 -11.78 -5.21
CA CYS A 19 65.39 -10.86 -4.20
C CYS A 19 65.39 -9.43 -4.77
N GLY A 20 64.22 -8.82 -4.85
CA GLY A 20 64.06 -7.41 -5.21
C GLY A 20 62.86 -6.83 -4.48
N GLY A 21 63.13 -6.17 -3.35
CA GLY A 21 62.12 -5.41 -2.61
C GLY A 21 61.63 -4.23 -3.45
N GLY A 22 60.34 -4.24 -3.76
CA GLY A 22 59.61 -3.11 -4.33
C GLY A 22 58.39 -2.87 -3.45
N ALA A 23 58.30 -1.66 -2.90
CA ALA A 23 57.27 -1.23 -1.98
C ALA A 23 55.86 -1.50 -2.52
N ALA A 24 55.06 -2.23 -1.72
CA ALA A 24 53.63 -2.38 -1.95
C ALA A 24 52.97 -1.00 -1.83
N SER A 25 52.58 -0.43 -2.97
CA SER A 25 51.59 0.65 -2.99
C SER A 25 50.23 -0.01 -2.79
N SER A 26 49.67 0.13 -1.59
CA SER A 26 48.32 -0.30 -1.28
C SER A 26 47.34 0.33 -2.28
N PRO A 27 46.44 -0.44 -2.92
CA PRO A 27 45.29 0.17 -3.58
C PRO A 27 44.44 0.81 -2.47
N THR A 28 44.24 2.12 -2.56
CA THR A 28 43.20 2.82 -1.80
C THR A 28 41.88 2.05 -1.94
N PRO A 29 41.15 1.81 -0.84
CA PRO A 29 39.80 1.27 -0.95
C PRO A 29 38.96 2.33 -1.68
N THR A 30 38.60 2.05 -2.93
CA THR A 30 37.55 2.78 -3.63
C THR A 30 36.28 2.54 -2.83
N THR A 31 35.85 3.53 -2.05
CA THR A 31 34.52 3.57 -1.46
C THR A 31 33.52 3.24 -2.56
N PRO A 32 32.70 2.18 -2.43
CA PRO A 32 31.57 2.03 -3.34
C PRO A 32 30.69 3.24 -3.08
N SER A 33 30.64 4.15 -4.05
CA SER A 33 29.61 5.18 -4.11
C SER A 33 28.28 4.48 -3.94
N SER A 34 27.68 4.67 -2.77
CA SER A 34 26.35 4.19 -2.47
C SER A 34 25.45 4.96 -3.42
N THR A 35 25.07 4.35 -4.54
CA THR A 35 24.01 4.88 -5.39
C THR A 35 22.75 4.78 -4.55
N SER A 36 22.45 5.86 -3.83
CA SER A 36 21.17 6.06 -3.18
C SER A 36 20.14 6.15 -4.30
N SER A 37 19.51 5.03 -4.66
CA SER A 37 18.31 5.04 -5.50
C SER A 37 17.29 5.91 -4.79
N SER A 38 17.05 7.11 -5.33
CA SER A 38 15.99 7.98 -4.83
C SER A 38 14.66 7.30 -5.14
N THR A 39 14.04 6.70 -4.15
CA THR A 39 12.68 6.16 -4.29
C THR A 39 11.74 7.32 -4.63
N THR A 40 11.06 7.24 -5.77
CA THR A 40 10.03 8.21 -6.16
C THR A 40 8.88 8.14 -5.16
N ALA A 41 8.45 9.29 -4.64
CA ALA A 41 7.36 9.37 -3.68
C ALA A 41 6.36 10.47 -4.06
N TRP A 42 5.08 10.20 -3.82
CA TRP A 42 3.99 11.15 -3.95
C TRP A 42 3.37 11.37 -2.57
N ARG A 43 3.35 12.63 -2.09
CA ARG A 43 2.87 13.00 -0.75
C ARG A 43 3.51 12.18 0.39
N GLY A 44 4.75 11.76 0.21
CA GLY A 44 5.49 10.92 1.17
C GLY A 44 5.21 9.42 1.08
N ILE A 45 4.33 8.98 0.18
CA ILE A 45 4.04 7.58 -0.11
C ILE A 45 4.95 7.12 -1.24
N VAL A 46 5.58 5.96 -1.08
CA VAL A 46 6.45 5.35 -2.11
C VAL A 46 5.60 4.95 -3.32
N ILE A 47 5.99 5.42 -4.52
CA ILE A 47 5.37 4.98 -5.75
C ILE A 47 5.97 3.63 -6.18
N ALA A 48 5.14 2.61 -6.33
CA ALA A 48 5.53 1.29 -6.82
C ALA A 48 4.30 0.54 -7.39
N ASP A 49 4.53 -0.32 -8.38
CA ASP A 49 3.49 -1.22 -8.87
C ASP A 49 3.02 -2.17 -7.75
N GLU A 50 1.74 -2.50 -7.76
CA GLU A 50 1.17 -3.50 -6.86
C GLU A 50 1.89 -4.85 -6.98
N TYR A 51 2.17 -5.48 -5.84
CA TYR A 51 2.84 -6.76 -5.78
C TYR A 51 2.32 -7.64 -4.65
N ARG A 52 1.45 -8.60 -5.02
CA ARG A 52 0.94 -9.65 -4.12
C ARG A 52 2.03 -10.69 -3.81
N CYS A 53 2.76 -10.48 -2.71
CA CYS A 53 3.87 -11.34 -2.30
C CYS A 53 3.49 -12.62 -1.53
N SER A 54 2.22 -12.78 -1.15
CA SER A 54 1.63 -13.99 -0.56
C SER A 54 0.19 -14.18 -1.03
N PRO A 55 -0.41 -15.38 -0.93
CA PRO A 55 -1.84 -15.55 -1.14
C PRO A 55 -2.65 -14.65 -0.19
N TYR A 56 -3.70 -14.02 -0.69
CA TYR A 56 -4.61 -13.22 0.12
C TYR A 56 -5.66 -14.10 0.81
N THR A 57 -5.73 -14.01 2.14
CA THR A 57 -6.75 -14.63 2.99
C THR A 57 -7.45 -13.54 3.82
N PRO A 58 -8.77 -13.34 3.68
CA PRO A 58 -9.51 -12.34 4.45
C PRO A 58 -9.36 -12.49 5.98
N GLU A 59 -9.11 -13.70 6.45
CA GLU A 59 -8.96 -14.06 7.86
C GLU A 59 -7.74 -13.39 8.53
N ASP A 60 -6.69 -13.11 7.75
CA ASP A 60 -5.46 -12.43 8.23
C ASP A 60 -5.74 -11.01 8.72
N TYR A 61 -6.90 -10.46 8.34
CA TYR A 61 -7.37 -9.12 8.65
C TYR A 61 -8.65 -9.17 9.49
N SER A 62 -8.86 -10.25 10.25
CA SER A 62 -10.05 -10.42 11.07
C SER A 62 -10.17 -9.35 12.16
N TYR A 63 -11.40 -8.97 12.48
CA TYR A 63 -11.73 -8.01 13.52
C TYR A 63 -13.10 -8.35 14.13
N SER A 64 -13.34 -7.88 15.35
CA SER A 64 -14.63 -8.04 16.02
C SER A 64 -15.69 -7.12 15.41
N GLN A 65 -16.89 -7.64 15.18
CA GLN A 65 -18.04 -6.83 14.72
C GLN A 65 -18.43 -5.72 15.71
N SER A 66 -17.96 -5.78 16.96
CA SER A 66 -18.15 -4.70 17.94
C SER A 66 -17.58 -3.35 17.47
N VAL A 67 -16.64 -3.35 16.52
CA VAL A 67 -16.10 -2.11 15.93
C VAL A 67 -17.18 -1.27 15.24
N GLU A 68 -18.29 -1.88 14.83
CA GLU A 68 -19.40 -1.18 14.18
C GLU A 68 -19.98 -0.07 15.07
N ASP A 69 -20.08 -0.32 16.38
CA ASP A 69 -20.61 0.68 17.31
C ASP A 69 -19.66 1.87 17.46
N ASP A 70 -18.35 1.62 17.40
CA ASP A 70 -17.32 2.68 17.41
C ASP A 70 -17.34 3.50 16.11
N ILE A 71 -17.58 2.85 14.96
CA ILE A 71 -17.76 3.54 13.66
C ILE A 71 -18.99 4.45 13.73
N ILE A 72 -20.13 3.94 14.21
CA ILE A 72 -21.37 4.72 14.36
C ILE A 72 -21.15 5.91 15.30
N ALA A 73 -20.45 5.72 16.42
CA ALA A 73 -20.11 6.79 17.34
C ALA A 73 -19.24 7.88 16.69
N ARG A 74 -18.24 7.51 15.87
CA ARG A 74 -17.40 8.46 15.12
C ARG A 74 -18.16 9.21 14.03
N LEU A 75 -19.07 8.51 13.33
CA LEU A 75 -19.91 9.11 12.29
C LEU A 75 -21.02 10.00 12.87
N GLY A 76 -21.43 9.76 14.11
CA GLY A 76 -22.54 10.44 14.77
C GLY A 76 -23.92 10.02 14.25
N GLY A 77 -24.02 8.85 13.61
CA GLY A 77 -25.24 8.34 13.00
C GLY A 77 -25.00 7.13 12.11
N ILE A 78 -26.08 6.55 11.60
CA ILE A 78 -26.04 5.39 10.71
C ILE A 78 -26.34 5.87 9.29
N TYR A 79 -25.28 6.17 8.56
CA TYR A 79 -25.34 6.58 7.16
C TYR A 79 -24.09 6.12 6.43
N SER A 80 -24.18 6.06 5.11
CA SER A 80 -23.05 5.77 4.23
C SER A 80 -22.39 7.08 3.80
N PRO A 81 -21.13 7.39 4.21
CA PRO A 81 -20.42 8.57 3.74
C PRO A 81 -20.27 8.65 2.23
N TYR A 82 -20.29 7.51 1.53
CA TYR A 82 -20.17 7.47 0.08
C TYR A 82 -21.43 7.98 -0.62
N THR A 83 -22.61 7.62 -0.11
CA THR A 83 -23.91 7.90 -0.77
C THR A 83 -24.72 8.99 -0.08
N ALA A 84 -24.31 9.42 1.12
CA ALA A 84 -25.09 10.27 2.03
C ALA A 84 -26.45 9.68 2.42
N GLU A 85 -26.67 8.38 2.17
CA GLU A 85 -27.90 7.66 2.51
C GLU A 85 -27.93 7.36 4.02
N CYS A 86 -29.00 7.76 4.69
CA CYS A 86 -29.27 7.43 6.09
C CYS A 86 -30.03 6.12 6.22
N PHE A 87 -29.72 5.34 7.25
CA PHE A 87 -30.35 4.05 7.53
C PHE A 87 -31.01 4.05 8.91
N GLY A 88 -32.12 3.32 9.04
CA GLY A 88 -32.82 3.18 10.32
C GLY A 88 -32.17 2.17 11.29
N SER A 89 -31.21 1.38 10.82
CA SER A 89 -30.50 0.37 11.63
C SER A 89 -29.15 0.03 11.00
N LYS A 90 -28.16 -0.28 11.83
CA LYS A 90 -26.82 -0.70 11.40
C LYS A 90 -26.80 -2.02 10.64
N THR A 91 -27.80 -2.87 10.89
CA THR A 91 -28.00 -4.13 10.14
C THR A 91 -28.33 -3.93 8.66
N LEU A 92 -28.57 -2.69 8.22
CA LEU A 92 -28.82 -2.32 6.82
C LEU A 92 -27.57 -1.78 6.12
N THR A 93 -26.46 -1.65 6.84
CA THR A 93 -25.17 -1.18 6.32
C THR A 93 -24.14 -2.30 6.30
N ASP A 94 -23.08 -2.12 5.53
CA ASP A 94 -21.86 -2.91 5.65
C ASP A 94 -20.75 -2.07 6.30
N ILE A 95 -19.89 -2.70 7.10
CA ILE A 95 -18.60 -2.13 7.48
C ILE A 95 -17.69 -2.17 6.26
N GLU A 96 -17.05 -1.04 5.97
CA GLU A 96 -16.19 -0.91 4.79
C GLU A 96 -14.80 -0.38 5.12
N HIS A 97 -13.79 -0.99 4.50
CA HIS A 97 -12.41 -0.52 4.50
C HIS A 97 -12.17 0.46 3.34
N MET A 98 -11.90 1.73 3.63
CA MET A 98 -11.65 2.75 2.61
C MET A 98 -10.50 2.37 1.68
N VAL A 99 -9.33 2.03 2.25
CA VAL A 99 -8.32 1.21 1.58
C VAL A 99 -8.69 -0.26 1.79
N ALA A 100 -9.12 -0.94 0.74
CA ALA A 100 -9.61 -2.32 0.84
C ALA A 100 -8.51 -3.27 1.35
N ARG A 101 -8.89 -4.34 2.05
CA ARG A 101 -7.94 -5.32 2.61
C ARG A 101 -7.07 -6.00 1.53
N SER A 102 -7.69 -6.41 0.42
CA SER A 102 -6.96 -7.00 -0.70
C SER A 102 -6.02 -6.00 -1.38
N GLU A 103 -6.45 -4.74 -1.49
CA GLU A 103 -5.64 -3.66 -2.05
C GLU A 103 -4.42 -3.37 -1.17
N ALA A 104 -4.63 -3.21 0.13
CA ALA A 104 -3.53 -3.03 1.07
C ALA A 104 -2.57 -4.23 1.12
N HIS A 105 -3.07 -5.45 0.87
CA HIS A 105 -2.24 -6.65 0.76
C HIS A 105 -1.26 -6.53 -0.41
N ASP A 106 -1.74 -6.07 -1.57
CA ASP A 106 -0.97 -5.91 -2.79
C ASP A 106 -0.04 -4.70 -2.73
N SER A 107 -0.41 -3.70 -1.92
CA SER A 107 0.37 -2.49 -1.64
C SER A 107 1.36 -2.64 -0.47
N GLY A 108 1.63 -3.87 0.01
CA GLY A 108 2.72 -4.16 0.95
C GLY A 108 2.36 -4.96 2.20
N LEU A 109 1.07 -5.08 2.57
CA LEU A 109 0.71 -5.85 3.77
C LEU A 109 0.88 -7.37 3.62
N CYS A 110 1.08 -7.87 2.40
CA CYS A 110 1.48 -9.27 2.18
C CYS A 110 2.80 -9.62 2.91
N ALA A 111 3.69 -8.65 3.11
CA ALA A 111 4.98 -8.82 3.78
C ALA A 111 4.95 -8.46 5.28
N ALA A 112 3.83 -7.92 5.78
CA ALA A 112 3.70 -7.52 7.17
C ALA A 112 3.54 -8.73 8.11
N ASP A 113 3.71 -8.52 9.41
CA ASP A 113 3.36 -9.51 10.43
C ASP A 113 1.83 -9.53 10.70
N ASP A 114 1.36 -10.60 11.35
CA ASP A 114 -0.05 -10.81 11.68
C ASP A 114 -0.64 -9.71 12.57
N GLY A 115 0.17 -9.13 13.47
CA GLY A 115 -0.25 -8.05 14.36
C GLY A 115 -0.54 -6.78 13.58
N THR A 116 0.30 -6.45 12.60
CA THR A 116 0.09 -5.33 11.67
C THR A 116 -1.17 -5.54 10.82
N ARG A 117 -1.39 -6.74 10.25
CA ARG A 117 -2.60 -7.04 9.47
C ARG A 117 -3.88 -6.98 10.31
N SER A 118 -3.85 -7.52 11.53
CA SER A 118 -4.97 -7.42 12.48
C SER A 118 -5.27 -5.97 12.88
N SER A 119 -4.21 -5.17 13.07
CA SER A 119 -4.33 -3.74 13.36
C SER A 119 -4.92 -2.97 12.18
N PHE A 120 -4.58 -3.32 10.94
CA PHE A 120 -5.20 -2.76 9.72
C PHE A 120 -6.68 -3.15 9.62
N GLY A 121 -7.01 -4.42 9.89
CA GLY A 121 -8.36 -4.94 9.80
C GLY A 121 -9.35 -4.22 10.72
N SER A 122 -8.89 -3.78 11.90
CA SER A 122 -9.69 -3.11 12.93
C SER A 122 -9.51 -1.59 13.01
N ASP A 123 -8.80 -0.98 12.05
CA ASP A 123 -8.46 0.44 12.12
C ASP A 123 -9.65 1.36 11.89
N LEU A 124 -10.12 2.03 12.94
CA LEU A 124 -11.20 3.02 12.86
C LEU A 124 -10.88 4.24 11.99
N ASP A 125 -9.62 4.47 11.61
CA ASP A 125 -9.25 5.50 10.63
C ASP A 125 -9.40 5.01 9.18
N ASN A 126 -9.45 3.69 8.97
CA ASN A 126 -9.68 3.06 7.66
C ASN A 126 -11.11 2.50 7.52
N LEU A 127 -11.90 2.47 8.59
CA LEU A 127 -13.24 1.89 8.61
C LEU A 127 -14.35 2.94 8.51
N THR A 128 -15.40 2.61 7.77
CA THR A 128 -16.63 3.40 7.66
C THR A 128 -17.87 2.52 7.47
N LEU A 129 -19.06 3.11 7.37
CA LEU A 129 -20.28 2.42 6.94
C LEU A 129 -20.52 2.66 5.46
N ALA A 130 -21.05 1.68 4.74
CA ALA A 130 -21.42 1.83 3.34
C ALA A 130 -22.78 1.18 3.06
N SER A 131 -23.49 1.74 2.06
CA SER A 131 -24.64 1.05 1.46
C SER A 131 -24.17 -0.30 0.92
N PRO A 132 -24.85 -1.43 1.21
CA PRO A 132 -24.38 -2.76 0.77
C PRO A 132 -24.21 -2.87 -0.75
N SER A 133 -25.03 -2.16 -1.53
CA SER A 133 -24.91 -2.13 -2.99
C SER A 133 -23.61 -1.47 -3.47
N VAL A 134 -23.16 -0.42 -2.80
CA VAL A 134 -21.91 0.27 -3.12
C VAL A 134 -20.73 -0.58 -2.70
N ASN A 135 -20.72 -1.08 -1.46
CA ASN A 135 -19.61 -1.87 -0.96
C ASN A 135 -19.40 -3.13 -1.83
N ARG A 136 -20.44 -3.95 -1.97
CA ARG A 136 -20.32 -5.30 -2.56
C ARG A 136 -20.15 -5.31 -4.08
N TYR A 137 -20.71 -4.33 -4.79
CA TYR A 137 -20.82 -4.39 -6.26
C TYR A 137 -20.18 -3.21 -6.99
N GLN A 138 -19.90 -2.09 -6.32
CA GLN A 138 -19.30 -0.91 -6.96
C GLN A 138 -17.83 -0.74 -6.55
N LYS A 139 -17.58 -0.54 -5.25
CA LYS A 139 -16.23 -0.35 -4.72
C LYS A 139 -15.45 -1.66 -4.70
N GLY A 140 -15.90 -2.67 -3.94
CA GLY A 140 -15.16 -3.91 -3.78
C GLY A 140 -13.70 -3.68 -3.37
N ALA A 141 -12.78 -4.38 -4.03
CA ALA A 141 -11.33 -4.26 -3.79
C ALA A 141 -10.64 -3.16 -4.62
N LYS A 142 -11.40 -2.31 -5.32
CA LYS A 142 -10.83 -1.26 -6.18
C LYS A 142 -10.10 -0.20 -5.37
N ASP A 143 -9.06 0.33 -5.99
CA ASP A 143 -8.31 1.51 -5.57
C ASP A 143 -9.04 2.80 -6.00
N ALA A 144 -8.42 3.96 -5.76
CA ALA A 144 -8.99 5.25 -6.18
C ALA A 144 -8.91 5.52 -7.69
N THR A 145 -8.10 4.77 -8.46
CA THR A 145 -8.11 4.84 -9.93
C THR A 145 -9.43 4.31 -10.47
N ASP A 146 -9.85 3.16 -9.98
CA ASP A 146 -10.99 2.42 -10.52
C ASP A 146 -12.33 2.83 -9.89
N TRP A 147 -12.32 3.41 -8.69
CA TRP A 147 -13.55 3.84 -8.02
C TRP A 147 -13.36 5.02 -7.06
N LEU A 148 -14.23 6.02 -7.19
CA LEU A 148 -14.36 7.13 -6.25
C LEU A 148 -15.82 7.24 -5.79
N PRO A 149 -16.09 7.59 -4.52
CA PRO A 149 -17.45 7.74 -4.04
C PRO A 149 -18.17 8.91 -4.73
N PRO A 150 -19.51 8.86 -4.87
CA PRO A 150 -20.28 9.97 -5.42
C PRO A 150 -20.33 11.19 -4.49
N ASN A 151 -20.22 11.01 -3.18
CA ASN A 151 -20.08 12.08 -2.18
C ASN A 151 -18.74 11.95 -1.43
N ASN A 152 -18.33 13.00 -0.72
CA ASN A 152 -17.17 12.96 0.20
C ASN A 152 -15.84 12.53 -0.46
N ARG A 153 -15.63 12.86 -1.74
CA ARG A 153 -14.39 12.50 -2.48
C ARG A 153 -13.12 13.03 -1.82
N CYS A 154 -13.15 14.26 -1.33
CA CYS A 154 -12.01 14.90 -0.66
C CYS A 154 -11.64 14.19 0.65
N TRP A 155 -12.63 13.90 1.49
CA TRP A 155 -12.46 13.13 2.71
C TRP A 155 -11.92 11.72 2.43
N PHE A 156 -12.48 11.04 1.41
CA PHE A 156 -12.05 9.71 1.00
C PHE A 156 -10.58 9.71 0.53
N ALA A 157 -10.22 10.62 -0.37
CA ALA A 157 -8.86 10.73 -0.90
C ALA A 157 -7.84 11.08 0.21
N ALA A 158 -8.18 12.00 1.10
CA ALA A 158 -7.33 12.33 2.25
C ALA A 158 -7.16 11.15 3.20
N THR A 159 -8.23 10.37 3.40
CA THR A 159 -8.18 9.17 4.24
C THR A 159 -7.31 8.07 3.64
N ILE A 160 -7.39 7.82 2.33
CA ILE A 160 -6.48 6.89 1.64
C ILE A 160 -5.02 7.29 1.88
N VAL A 161 -4.67 8.56 1.66
CA VAL A 161 -3.30 9.06 1.90
C VAL A 161 -2.87 8.82 3.35
N LYS A 162 -3.73 9.15 4.32
CA LYS A 162 -3.46 8.95 5.74
C LYS A 162 -3.23 7.48 6.09
N VAL A 163 -4.08 6.57 5.59
CA VAL A 163 -3.98 5.13 5.87
C VAL A 163 -2.74 4.54 5.21
N ARG A 164 -2.46 4.88 3.95
CA ARG A 164 -1.24 4.42 3.25
C ARG A 164 0.02 4.84 4.00
N LEU A 165 0.11 6.09 4.46
CA LEU A 165 1.23 6.57 5.28
C LEU A 165 1.33 5.83 6.63
N LYS A 166 0.19 5.60 7.32
CA LYS A 166 0.16 4.92 8.63
C LYS A 166 0.71 3.50 8.57
N TYR A 167 0.44 2.76 7.49
CA TYR A 167 0.87 1.36 7.33
C TYR A 167 2.08 1.19 6.41
N GLY A 168 2.66 2.27 5.90
CA GLY A 168 3.80 2.20 4.96
C GLY A 168 3.45 1.51 3.65
N LEU A 169 2.20 1.63 3.19
CA LEU A 169 1.74 1.04 1.94
C LEU A 169 2.33 1.82 0.77
N THR A 170 2.70 1.13 -0.31
CA THR A 170 3.04 1.77 -1.57
C THR A 170 1.79 2.30 -2.25
N ILE A 171 1.94 3.06 -3.34
CA ILE A 171 0.85 3.47 -4.22
C ILE A 171 1.32 3.35 -5.66
N ASP A 172 0.50 2.85 -6.57
CA ASP A 172 0.88 2.87 -7.98
C ASP A 172 0.72 4.28 -8.58
N SER A 173 1.30 4.49 -9.76
CA SER A 173 1.33 5.82 -10.37
C SER A 173 -0.05 6.33 -10.84
N LEU A 174 -0.98 5.44 -11.19
CA LEU A 174 -2.32 5.81 -11.64
C LEU A 174 -3.18 6.23 -10.45
N GLU A 175 -3.11 5.49 -9.34
CA GLU A 175 -3.88 5.86 -8.14
C GLU A 175 -3.39 7.19 -7.57
N ALA A 176 -2.07 7.39 -7.51
CA ALA A 176 -1.49 8.65 -7.07
C ALA A 176 -1.98 9.83 -7.93
N ALA A 177 -2.08 9.65 -9.26
CA ALA A 177 -2.60 10.68 -10.15
C ALA A 177 -4.10 10.95 -9.93
N ALA A 178 -4.91 9.90 -9.80
CA ALA A 178 -6.35 10.02 -9.54
C ALA A 178 -6.64 10.73 -8.21
N LEU A 179 -5.90 10.38 -7.15
CA LEU A 179 -6.01 11.06 -5.86
C LEU A 179 -5.53 12.51 -5.93
N GLU A 180 -4.46 12.82 -6.68
CA GLU A 180 -3.99 14.19 -6.85
C GLU A 180 -5.03 15.07 -7.57
N GLU A 181 -5.70 14.54 -8.60
CA GLU A 181 -6.79 15.25 -9.28
C GLU A 181 -7.92 15.61 -8.31
N VAL A 182 -8.34 14.66 -7.47
CA VAL A 182 -9.35 14.92 -6.44
C VAL A 182 -8.84 15.98 -5.46
N LEU A 183 -7.68 15.74 -4.85
CA LEU A 183 -7.15 16.56 -3.75
C LEU A 183 -6.86 18.01 -4.15
N THR A 184 -6.42 18.25 -5.39
CA THR A 184 -6.15 19.61 -5.89
C THR A 184 -7.41 20.44 -6.10
N SER A 185 -8.57 19.79 -6.28
CA SER A 185 -9.87 20.45 -6.38
C SER A 185 -10.55 20.71 -5.02
N CYS A 186 -10.01 20.16 -3.93
CA CYS A 186 -10.64 20.18 -2.62
C CYS A 186 -10.48 21.53 -1.90
N THR A 187 -11.60 22.03 -1.36
CA THR A 187 -11.64 23.19 -0.46
C THR A 187 -11.74 22.81 1.02
N SER A 188 -12.13 21.56 1.29
CA SER A 188 -12.21 20.95 2.61
C SER A 188 -11.88 19.46 2.49
N LEU A 189 -11.28 18.88 3.53
CA LEU A 189 -11.02 17.43 3.65
C LEU A 189 -11.91 16.78 4.71
N GLU A 190 -12.77 17.57 5.36
CA GLU A 190 -13.67 17.10 6.40
C GLU A 190 -14.79 16.24 5.81
N LEU A 191 -15.26 15.28 6.60
CA LEU A 191 -16.43 14.48 6.25
C LEU A 191 -17.70 15.33 6.30
N GLU A 192 -18.39 15.45 5.17
CA GLU A 192 -19.73 16.04 5.11
C GLU A 192 -20.77 15.02 5.57
N ARG A 193 -21.44 15.34 6.69
CA ARG A 193 -22.43 14.47 7.33
C ARG A 193 -23.84 14.83 6.87
N PRO A 194 -24.66 13.87 6.42
CA PRO A 194 -26.05 14.13 6.12
C PRO A 194 -26.85 14.40 7.40
N VAL A 195 -27.95 15.14 7.26
CA VAL A 195 -28.93 15.29 8.34
C VAL A 195 -29.81 14.03 8.35
N CYS A 196 -29.44 13.05 9.16
CA CYS A 196 -30.29 11.89 9.40
C CYS A 196 -31.35 12.24 10.43
N ALA A 197 -32.61 11.87 10.16
CA ALA A 197 -33.63 11.92 11.20
C ALA A 197 -33.15 11.05 12.36
N SER A 198 -33.04 11.63 13.56
CA SER A 198 -32.71 10.87 14.76
C SER A 198 -33.80 9.82 14.94
N GLY A 199 -33.46 8.55 14.67
CA GLY A 199 -34.34 7.43 14.97
C GLY A 199 -34.63 7.44 16.47
N THR A 200 -35.90 7.49 16.83
CA THR A 200 -36.41 7.36 18.21
C THR A 200 -36.07 6.01 18.81
#